data_AF-H2YXX2-F1
#
_entry.id   AF-H2YXX2-F1
#
_cell.length_a   1.000
_cell.length_b   1.000
_cell.length_c   1.000
_cell.angle_alpha   90.00
_cell.angle_beta   90.00
_cell.angle_gamma   90.00
#
_symmetry.space_group_name_H-M   'P 1'
#
loop_
_entity.id
_entity.type
_entity.pdbx_description
1 polymer ?
#
loop_
_entity_poly.entity_id
_entity_poly.type
_entity_poly.pdbx_seq_one_letter_code
_entity_poly.pdbx_strand_id
1 'polypeptide(L)'
;MIMCTKQRIVGLFVLSAVFLATVVKRTYGNNNGIFADCVDGPSVWYRGTHNFTNTGTACQRWDTNTPHTPRYVPVDGGEHNYCRNPDGDLRGTWCYTMNVSSRWEYCEIPKCPDDSLVIWTNYDSKSQSSHLLSVQADPEIVKKETDTSGIFNVSVVVGSRETQTEFWAIASDYLRRKIFFTDYRSEYVGVRFLNSNITVKYFKGMAHGIESMAFDWKTRNLYWTDSEFKWIMATDSSFRYYSPVYRSGKREPPYGLAIVRRKMYFSTYKAF
;
A
#
# COMPACT_ATOMS: atom_id res chain seq x y z
N MET A 1 -8.91 7.73 -12.82
CA MET A 1 -8.44 8.56 -13.94
C MET A 1 -7.35 9.44 -13.36
N ILE A 2 -6.10 8.95 -13.34
CA ILE A 2 -4.95 9.79 -12.97
C ILE A 2 -4.57 10.47 -14.28
N MET A 3 -4.96 11.74 -14.41
CA MET A 3 -4.50 12.59 -15.50
C MET A 3 -3.00 12.81 -15.31
N CYS A 4 -2.20 12.29 -16.24
CA CYS A 4 -0.79 12.64 -16.35
C CYS A 4 -0.72 13.95 -17.15
N THR A 5 -0.86 15.09 -16.47
CA THR A 5 -0.61 16.39 -17.08
C THR A 5 0.89 16.66 -17.10
N LYS A 6 1.45 16.79 -18.31
CA LYS A 6 2.79 17.35 -18.55
C LYS A 6 2.89 18.73 -17.90
N GLN A 7 3.56 18.84 -16.76
CA GLN A 7 4.05 20.13 -16.26
C GLN A 7 5.51 20.26 -16.67
N ARG A 8 5.79 21.34 -17.41
CA ARG A 8 7.12 21.73 -17.88
C ARG A 8 8.01 22.01 -16.68
N ILE A 9 8.96 21.13 -16.40
CA ILE A 9 10.14 21.46 -15.59
C ILE A 9 11.15 22.10 -16.54
N VAL A 10 11.43 23.37 -16.29
CA VAL A 10 12.39 24.20 -17.02
C VAL A 10 13.80 23.77 -16.58
N GLY A 11 14.67 23.47 -17.55
CA GLY A 11 16.13 23.44 -17.34
C GLY A 11 16.83 22.10 -17.58
N LEU A 12 17.28 21.90 -18.82
CA LEU A 12 18.41 21.08 -19.30
C LEU A 12 18.61 19.63 -18.78
N PHE A 13 18.55 18.70 -19.75
CA PHE A 13 18.94 17.27 -19.70
C PHE A 13 18.15 16.38 -18.74
N VAL A 14 16.88 16.12 -19.06
CA VAL A 14 16.17 14.93 -18.55
C VAL A 14 16.16 13.87 -19.65
N LEU A 15 17.18 13.00 -19.64
CA LEU A 15 16.99 11.64 -20.13
C LEU A 15 15.81 11.06 -19.37
N SER A 16 14.81 10.59 -20.10
CA SER A 16 13.53 10.10 -19.61
C SER A 16 13.70 9.02 -18.53
N ALA A 17 13.69 9.42 -17.26
CA ALA A 17 13.53 8.47 -16.16
C ALA A 17 12.03 8.15 -16.04
N VAL A 18 11.62 7.00 -16.57
CA VAL A 18 10.31 6.42 -16.25
C VAL A 18 10.38 5.95 -14.80
N PHE A 19 9.79 6.73 -13.89
CA PHE A 19 9.70 6.34 -12.49
C PHE A 19 8.47 5.44 -12.29
N LEU A 20 8.70 4.16 -12.06
CA LEU A 20 7.66 3.27 -11.57
C LEU A 20 7.65 3.33 -10.04
N ALA A 21 6.49 3.66 -9.49
CA ALA A 21 6.30 3.84 -8.06
C ALA A 21 5.15 2.97 -7.55
N THR A 22 5.28 2.51 -6.30
CA THR A 22 4.22 1.85 -5.55
C THR A 22 4.12 2.45 -4.15
N VAL A 23 2.99 2.22 -3.47
CA VAL A 23 2.76 2.69 -2.10
C VAL A 23 2.69 1.50 -1.17
N VAL A 24 3.30 1.63 0.01
CA VAL A 24 3.21 0.66 1.10
C VAL A 24 2.91 1.38 2.40
N LYS A 25 1.87 0.97 3.12
CA LYS A 25 1.55 1.54 4.43
C LYS A 25 2.00 0.65 5.58
N ARG A 26 2.51 1.25 6.67
CA ARG A 26 2.71 0.56 7.95
C ARG A 26 1.35 0.38 8.61
N THR A 27 0.89 -0.86 8.71
CA THR A 27 -0.30 -1.16 9.51
C THR A 27 0.08 -1.17 10.98
N TYR A 28 -0.57 -0.34 11.80
CA TYR A 28 -0.55 -0.45 13.26
C TYR A 28 -1.48 -1.58 13.69
N GLY A 29 -1.08 -2.82 13.40
CA GLY A 29 -1.88 -4.02 13.60
C GLY A 29 -1.15 -5.05 14.44
N ASN A 30 -1.57 -5.12 15.71
CA ASN A 30 -1.41 -6.20 16.68
C ASN A 30 0.02 -6.74 16.93
N ASN A 31 0.78 -6.02 17.76
CA ASN A 31 1.84 -6.65 18.55
C ASN A 31 1.19 -7.11 19.88
N ASN A 32 0.96 -8.41 20.03
CA ASN A 32 0.64 -9.09 21.31
C ASN A 32 -0.77 -8.90 21.93
N GLY A 33 -1.82 -8.72 21.13
CA GLY A 33 -3.21 -8.62 21.61
C GLY A 33 -3.65 -7.21 22.01
N ILE A 34 -2.79 -6.20 21.83
CA ILE A 34 -3.10 -4.80 22.06
C ILE A 34 -3.52 -4.20 20.71
N PHE A 35 -4.83 -3.98 20.54
CA PHE A 35 -5.33 -3.19 19.41
C PHE A 35 -4.80 -1.75 19.56
N ALA A 36 -4.28 -1.19 18.47
CA ALA A 36 -3.80 0.19 18.49
C ALA A 36 -4.95 1.13 18.86
N ASP A 37 -4.72 2.04 19.81
CA ASP A 37 -5.71 3.02 20.27
C ASP A 37 -5.83 4.21 19.30
N CYS A 38 -5.90 3.90 18.01
CA CYS A 38 -6.00 4.84 16.93
C CYS A 38 -6.86 4.29 15.78
N VAL A 39 -7.43 5.17 14.97
CA VAL A 39 -8.26 4.79 13.81
C VAL A 39 -7.39 4.65 12.56
N ASP A 40 -7.35 3.45 11.98
CA ASP A 40 -6.77 3.16 10.66
C ASP A 40 -7.87 2.81 9.65
N GLY A 41 -8.16 3.72 8.72
CA GLY A 41 -9.23 3.55 7.73
C GLY A 41 -10.63 3.86 8.28
N PRO A 42 -11.70 3.20 7.76
CA PRO A 42 -13.07 3.44 8.24
C PRO A 42 -13.25 3.10 9.72
N SER A 43 -13.90 3.99 10.47
CA SER A 43 -14.13 3.85 11.92
C SER A 43 -14.93 2.61 12.33
N VAL A 44 -15.70 2.01 11.42
CA VAL A 44 -16.40 0.72 11.64
C VAL A 44 -15.45 -0.44 11.99
N TRP A 45 -14.18 -0.33 11.59
CA TRP A 45 -13.14 -1.31 11.86
C TRP A 45 -12.32 -1.03 13.12
N TYR A 46 -12.60 0.08 13.82
CA TYR A 46 -11.89 0.38 15.05
C TYR A 46 -12.16 -0.67 16.14
N ARG A 47 -11.10 -1.19 16.74
CA ARG A 47 -11.14 -2.24 17.79
C ARG A 47 -10.26 -1.90 19.01
N GLY A 48 -9.83 -0.66 19.14
CA GLY A 48 -9.04 -0.22 20.31
C GLY A 48 -9.87 -0.19 21.59
N THR A 49 -9.24 0.29 22.66
CA THR A 49 -9.71 0.25 24.05
C THR A 49 -10.17 1.60 24.59
N HIS A 50 -10.20 2.65 23.76
CA HIS A 50 -10.69 3.96 24.15
C HIS A 50 -12.14 3.89 24.68
N ASN A 51 -12.40 4.46 25.86
CA ASN A 51 -13.68 4.34 26.57
C ASN A 51 -14.18 5.66 27.19
N PHE A 52 -13.72 6.80 26.67
CA PHE A 52 -14.24 8.11 27.02
C PHE A 52 -14.76 8.83 25.76
N THR A 53 -15.72 9.73 25.94
CA THR A 53 -16.23 10.59 24.87
C THR A 53 -15.30 11.79 24.66
N ASN A 54 -15.53 12.56 23.60
CA ASN A 54 -14.79 13.81 23.36
C ASN A 54 -14.95 14.86 24.48
N THR A 55 -16.03 14.78 25.28
CA THR A 55 -16.24 15.63 26.45
C THR A 55 -15.61 15.06 27.73
N GLY A 56 -14.98 13.88 27.65
CA GLY A 56 -14.41 13.17 28.80
C GLY A 56 -15.44 12.34 29.59
N THR A 57 -16.66 12.15 29.08
CA THR A 57 -17.67 11.31 29.75
C THR A 57 -17.32 9.83 29.56
N ALA A 58 -17.37 9.04 30.65
CA ALA A 58 -17.13 7.61 30.56
C ALA A 58 -18.18 6.91 29.70
N CYS A 59 -17.75 5.98 28.86
CA CYS A 59 -18.63 5.16 28.07
C CYS A 59 -19.32 4.09 28.93
N GLN A 60 -20.60 3.88 28.65
CA GLN A 60 -21.39 2.76 29.11
C GLN A 60 -20.97 1.48 28.38
N ARG A 61 -21.06 0.33 29.06
CA ARG A 61 -20.92 -0.96 28.39
C ARG A 61 -22.04 -1.20 27.37
N TRP A 62 -21.71 -1.80 26.24
CA TRP A 62 -22.69 -2.04 25.17
C TRP A 62 -23.70 -3.14 25.49
N ASP A 63 -23.38 -4.02 26.45
CA ASP A 63 -24.21 -5.12 26.90
C ASP A 63 -25.07 -4.79 28.14
N THR A 64 -25.00 -3.55 28.64
CA THR A 64 -25.80 -3.11 29.80
C THR A 64 -26.94 -2.19 29.37
N ASN A 65 -28.08 -2.27 30.06
CA ASN A 65 -29.26 -1.45 29.78
C ASN A 65 -29.38 -0.15 30.60
N THR A 66 -28.34 0.19 31.37
CA THR A 66 -28.31 1.34 32.27
C THR A 66 -27.00 2.12 32.09
N PRO A 67 -27.02 3.48 32.03
CA PRO A 67 -28.20 4.36 32.06
C PRO A 67 -29.09 4.31 30.81
N HIS A 68 -28.56 3.88 29.67
CA HIS A 68 -29.28 3.88 28.40
C HIS A 68 -29.47 2.47 27.89
N THR A 69 -30.64 2.18 27.31
CA THR A 69 -30.85 0.93 26.58
C THR A 69 -30.19 1.02 25.18
N PRO A 70 -29.18 0.18 24.89
CA PRO A 70 -28.49 0.18 23.61
C PRO A 70 -29.41 -0.26 22.46
N ARG A 71 -29.32 0.44 21.33
CA ARG A 71 -30.00 0.07 20.07
C ARG A 71 -29.08 -0.71 19.13
N TYR A 72 -27.78 -0.47 19.23
CA TYR A 72 -26.77 -1.04 18.36
C TYR A 72 -25.84 -1.95 19.15
N VAL A 73 -25.45 -3.07 18.54
CA VAL A 73 -24.52 -4.04 19.10
C VAL A 73 -23.23 -4.02 18.27
N PRO A 74 -22.07 -3.77 18.87
CA PRO A 74 -20.78 -3.87 18.17
C PRO A 74 -20.53 -5.26 17.59
N VAL A 75 -19.82 -5.30 16.46
CA VAL A 75 -19.45 -6.54 15.76
C VAL A 75 -18.57 -7.46 16.63
N ASP A 76 -17.84 -6.90 17.59
CA ASP A 76 -16.99 -7.61 18.55
C ASP A 76 -17.71 -8.04 19.85
N GLY A 77 -19.05 -8.03 19.85
CA GLY A 77 -19.87 -8.63 20.92
C GLY A 77 -20.29 -7.65 22.01
N GLY A 78 -19.55 -6.56 22.22
CA GLY A 78 -19.99 -5.47 23.11
C GLY A 78 -19.87 -5.75 24.61
N GLU A 79 -19.17 -6.82 25.03
CA GLU A 79 -18.84 -7.13 26.43
C GLU A 79 -17.74 -6.20 27.00
N HIS A 80 -17.83 -4.91 26.69
CA HIS A 80 -16.89 -3.85 27.05
C HIS A 80 -17.57 -2.49 26.92
N ASN A 81 -16.89 -1.42 27.35
CA ASN A 81 -17.35 -0.03 27.18
C ASN A 81 -16.52 0.76 26.16
N TYR A 82 -15.77 0.10 25.29
CA TYR A 82 -14.95 0.78 24.29
C TYR A 82 -15.78 1.44 23.18
N CYS A 83 -15.33 2.57 22.68
CA CYS A 83 -15.95 3.29 21.56
C CYS A 83 -16.02 2.43 20.29
N ARG A 84 -17.15 2.46 19.58
CA ARG A 84 -17.39 1.66 18.38
C ARG A 84 -18.22 2.44 17.36
N ASN A 85 -18.32 1.92 16.15
CA ASN A 85 -19.19 2.47 15.11
C ASN A 85 -20.01 1.33 14.46
N PRO A 86 -21.01 0.79 15.18
CA PRO A 86 -21.81 -0.33 14.68
C PRO A 86 -22.78 0.06 13.56
N ASP A 87 -23.12 1.34 13.42
CA ASP A 87 -24.10 1.87 12.46
C ASP A 87 -23.48 2.50 11.21
N GLY A 88 -22.15 2.58 11.15
CA GLY A 88 -21.45 3.10 9.97
C GLY A 88 -21.48 4.62 9.85
N ASP A 89 -21.65 5.33 10.97
CA ASP A 89 -21.67 6.79 10.99
C ASP A 89 -20.35 7.36 10.42
N LEU A 90 -20.48 8.31 9.49
CA LEU A 90 -19.34 8.93 8.81
C LEU A 90 -18.53 9.85 9.74
N ARG A 91 -19.10 10.32 10.85
CA ARG A 91 -18.42 11.20 11.81
C ARG A 91 -17.42 10.46 12.69
N GLY A 92 -17.58 9.15 12.90
CA GLY A 92 -16.58 8.35 13.59
C GLY A 92 -17.14 7.35 14.59
N THR A 93 -16.29 6.96 15.54
CA THR A 93 -16.66 6.12 16.66
C THR A 93 -17.42 6.92 17.72
N TRP A 94 -18.31 6.25 18.42
CA TRP A 94 -19.14 6.82 19.47
C TRP A 94 -19.40 5.74 20.53
N CYS A 95 -19.99 6.14 21.65
CA CYS A 95 -20.47 5.20 22.66
C CYS A 95 -21.73 5.74 23.35
N TYR A 96 -22.52 4.84 23.95
CA TYR A 96 -23.48 5.26 24.96
C TYR A 96 -22.72 5.82 26.16
N THR A 97 -23.21 6.90 26.78
CA THR A 97 -22.47 7.54 27.88
C THR A 97 -23.00 7.12 29.24
N MET A 98 -22.20 7.28 30.29
CA MET A 98 -22.65 7.11 31.67
C MET A 98 -23.48 8.31 32.18
N ASN A 99 -23.64 9.38 31.40
CA ASN A 99 -24.46 10.54 31.74
C ASN A 99 -25.91 10.32 31.31
N VAL A 100 -26.84 10.35 32.25
CA VAL A 100 -28.29 10.17 32.00
C VAL A 100 -28.88 11.22 31.06
N SER A 101 -28.30 12.42 31.00
CA SER A 101 -28.75 13.52 30.15
C SER A 101 -28.23 13.42 28.72
N SER A 102 -27.18 12.62 28.49
CA SER A 102 -26.52 12.49 27.19
C SER A 102 -26.49 11.02 26.77
N ARG A 103 -27.44 10.61 25.92
CA ARG A 103 -27.60 9.19 25.57
C ARG A 103 -26.34 8.58 24.96
N TRP A 104 -25.71 9.31 24.05
CA TRP A 104 -24.52 8.88 23.34
C TRP A 104 -23.71 10.10 22.92
N GLU A 105 -22.40 9.92 22.77
CA GLU A 105 -21.51 10.96 22.29
C GLU A 105 -20.39 10.35 21.44
N TYR A 106 -19.79 11.18 20.60
CA TYR A 106 -18.64 10.79 19.79
C TYR A 106 -17.39 10.64 20.67
N CYS A 107 -16.52 9.72 20.25
CA CYS A 107 -15.21 9.57 20.84
C CYS A 107 -14.15 10.23 19.95
N GLU A 108 -13.26 10.99 20.56
CA GLU A 108 -12.13 11.58 19.86
C GLU A 108 -10.94 10.62 19.88
N ILE A 109 -10.91 9.74 18.88
CA ILE A 109 -9.86 8.74 18.75
C ILE A 109 -8.84 9.25 17.73
N PRO A 110 -7.54 9.34 18.08
CA PRO A 110 -6.53 9.82 17.16
C PRO A 110 -6.46 8.91 15.93
N LYS A 111 -6.15 9.48 14.77
CA LYS A 111 -5.80 8.66 13.60
C LYS A 111 -4.45 8.01 13.84
N CYS A 112 -4.29 6.78 13.37
CA CYS A 112 -2.98 6.14 13.46
C CYS A 112 -1.95 6.96 12.69
N PRO A 113 -0.70 7.06 13.17
CA PRO A 113 0.38 7.70 12.42
C PRO A 113 0.45 7.10 11.02
N ASP A 114 0.45 7.96 9.99
CA ASP A 114 0.53 7.50 8.61
C ASP A 114 2.00 7.34 8.20
N ASP A 115 2.53 6.16 8.53
CA ASP A 115 3.86 5.72 8.09
C ASP A 115 3.77 5.06 6.69
N SER A 116 2.90 5.59 5.82
CA SER A 116 2.89 5.21 4.42
C SER A 116 4.18 5.62 3.74
N LEU A 117 4.64 4.81 2.82
CA LEU A 117 5.84 5.00 2.03
C LEU A 117 5.49 4.98 0.56
N VAL A 118 5.93 5.98 -0.19
CA VAL A 118 6.05 5.88 -1.65
C VAL A 118 7.41 5.26 -1.93
N ILE A 119 7.43 4.22 -2.75
CA ILE A 119 8.63 3.46 -3.10
C ILE A 119 8.77 3.46 -4.61
N TRP A 120 9.95 3.80 -5.13
CA TRP A 120 10.20 3.87 -6.56
C TRP A 120 11.54 3.29 -6.95
N THR A 121 11.68 2.92 -8.21
CA THR A 121 12.94 2.51 -8.83
C THR A 121 13.76 3.76 -9.20
N ASN A 122 15.04 3.75 -8.87
CA ASN A 122 15.97 4.79 -9.25
C ASN A 122 17.24 4.14 -9.82
N TYR A 123 17.64 4.54 -11.02
CA TYR A 123 18.88 4.07 -11.64
C TYR A 123 19.94 5.17 -11.57
N ASP A 124 21.08 4.87 -10.96
CA ASP A 124 22.25 5.74 -10.97
C ASP A 124 23.17 5.35 -12.14
N SER A 125 23.27 6.25 -13.12
CA SER A 125 24.10 6.06 -14.30
C SER A 125 25.61 6.00 -13.99
N LYS A 126 26.05 6.62 -12.88
CA LYS A 126 27.48 6.65 -12.52
C LYS A 126 27.94 5.33 -11.94
N SER A 127 27.14 4.75 -11.04
CA SER A 127 27.41 3.43 -10.44
C SER A 127 26.89 2.26 -11.29
N GLN A 128 26.12 2.55 -12.34
CA GLN A 128 25.40 1.56 -13.15
C GLN A 128 24.59 0.61 -12.26
N SER A 129 23.86 1.16 -11.29
CA SER A 129 23.07 0.36 -10.36
C SER A 129 21.72 0.98 -10.06
N SER A 130 20.71 0.14 -9.91
CA SER A 130 19.39 0.54 -9.44
C SER A 130 19.22 0.35 -7.94
N HIS A 131 18.45 1.25 -7.37
CA HIS A 131 18.03 1.24 -5.98
C HIS A 131 16.51 1.35 -5.91
N LEU A 132 15.91 0.65 -4.94
CA LEU A 132 14.55 0.96 -4.50
C LEU A 132 14.64 1.99 -3.39
N LEU A 133 14.13 3.18 -3.66
CA LEU A 133 14.12 4.31 -2.74
C LEU A 133 12.73 4.47 -2.14
N SER A 134 12.65 5.01 -0.93
CA SER A 134 11.37 5.33 -0.28
C SER A 134 11.35 6.68 0.40
N VAL A 135 10.17 7.29 0.44
CA VAL A 135 9.84 8.52 1.18
C VAL A 135 8.50 8.35 1.88
N GLN A 136 8.26 9.10 2.96
CA GLN A 136 6.94 9.16 3.60
C GLN A 136 5.87 9.67 2.61
N ALA A 137 4.77 8.93 2.49
CA ALA A 137 3.67 9.20 1.58
C ALA A 137 2.62 10.14 2.18
N ASP A 138 3.04 11.07 3.03
CA ASP A 138 2.16 12.11 3.56
C ASP A 138 2.02 13.24 2.53
N PRO A 139 0.82 13.49 1.99
CA PRO A 139 0.61 14.55 1.01
C PRO A 139 0.88 15.96 1.57
N GLU A 140 0.84 16.19 2.88
CA GLU A 140 1.20 17.49 3.48
C GLU A 140 2.71 17.72 3.49
N ILE A 141 3.49 16.64 3.66
CA ILE A 141 4.95 16.67 3.52
C ILE A 141 5.32 16.95 2.06
N VAL A 142 4.68 16.29 1.10
CA VAL A 142 5.02 16.39 -0.33
C VAL A 142 4.54 17.68 -1.00
N LYS A 143 3.53 18.39 -0.44
CA LYS A 143 2.90 19.57 -1.07
C LYS A 143 3.53 20.93 -0.76
N LYS A 144 4.46 21.04 0.21
CA LYS A 144 5.02 22.35 0.54
C LYS A 144 5.87 22.87 -0.62
N GLU A 145 5.29 23.80 -1.38
CA GLU A 145 5.87 24.45 -2.56
C GLU A 145 7.20 25.17 -2.25
N THR A 146 7.45 25.49 -0.97
CA THR A 146 8.70 26.08 -0.46
C THR A 146 9.81 25.07 -0.14
N ASP A 147 9.54 23.76 -0.18
CA ASP A 147 10.56 22.73 0.07
C ASP A 147 11.30 22.36 -1.23
N THR A 148 11.93 23.37 -1.83
CA THR A 148 12.85 23.20 -2.97
C THR A 148 14.22 22.65 -2.54
N SER A 149 14.44 22.49 -1.24
CA SER A 149 15.68 21.98 -0.65
C SER A 149 15.85 20.46 -0.75
N GLY A 150 14.81 19.71 -1.16
CA GLY A 150 14.93 18.26 -1.34
C GLY A 150 15.18 17.49 -0.03
N ILE A 151 14.78 18.03 1.12
CA ILE A 151 15.02 17.43 2.45
C ILE A 151 13.95 16.37 2.78
N PHE A 152 13.54 15.59 1.79
CA PHE A 152 12.83 14.37 2.07
C PHE A 152 13.86 13.35 2.55
N ASN A 153 13.63 12.73 3.72
CA ASN A 153 14.48 11.66 4.22
C ASN A 153 14.33 10.42 3.32
N VAL A 154 15.01 10.41 2.19
CA VAL A 154 15.02 9.30 1.24
C VAL A 154 15.80 8.16 1.86
N SER A 155 15.13 7.02 1.99
CA SER A 155 15.72 5.80 2.52
C SER A 155 15.88 4.76 1.43
N VAL A 156 17.02 4.04 1.43
CA VAL A 156 17.24 2.93 0.52
C VAL A 156 16.57 1.67 1.08
N VAL A 157 15.54 1.18 0.38
CA VAL A 157 14.78 -0.02 0.77
C VAL A 157 15.46 -1.29 0.29
N VAL A 158 15.92 -1.27 -0.96
CA VAL A 158 16.75 -2.30 -1.56
C VAL A 158 17.89 -1.57 -2.25
N GLY A 159 19.08 -1.68 -1.68
CA GLY A 159 20.32 -1.30 -2.33
C GLY A 159 21.08 -2.58 -2.62
N SER A 160 21.53 -2.74 -3.86
CA SER A 160 22.48 -3.80 -4.16
C SER A 160 23.89 -3.32 -3.86
N ARG A 161 24.69 -4.19 -3.21
CA ARG A 161 26.17 -4.07 -3.24
C ARG A 161 26.75 -4.70 -4.51
N GLU A 162 25.93 -5.43 -5.26
CA GLU A 162 26.28 -6.00 -6.56
C GLU A 162 26.26 -4.86 -7.58
N THR A 163 27.37 -4.68 -8.30
CA THR A 163 27.44 -3.77 -9.45
C THR A 163 26.52 -4.31 -10.56
N GLN A 164 25.91 -3.43 -11.35
CA GLN A 164 25.05 -3.79 -12.51
C GLN A 164 23.63 -4.30 -12.19
N THR A 165 22.94 -3.74 -11.21
CA THR A 165 21.49 -4.01 -11.03
C THR A 165 20.65 -3.03 -11.84
N GLU A 166 19.50 -3.48 -12.34
CA GLU A 166 18.58 -2.61 -13.09
C GLU A 166 17.13 -2.96 -12.76
N PHE A 167 16.52 -2.20 -11.85
CA PHE A 167 15.17 -2.48 -11.38
C PHE A 167 14.15 -1.76 -12.24
N TRP A 168 13.24 -2.53 -12.86
CA TRP A 168 12.25 -1.99 -13.79
C TRP A 168 10.86 -2.00 -13.18
N ALA A 169 10.23 -3.18 -13.11
CA ALA A 169 8.85 -3.29 -12.67
C ALA A 169 8.77 -3.38 -11.15
N ILE A 170 7.75 -2.76 -10.55
CA ILE A 170 7.51 -2.76 -9.10
C ILE A 170 6.03 -2.92 -8.80
N ALA A 171 5.72 -3.68 -7.75
CA ALA A 171 4.38 -3.78 -7.16
C ALA A 171 4.49 -3.96 -5.64
N SER A 172 3.39 -3.82 -4.91
CA SER A 172 3.38 -4.05 -3.47
C SER A 172 2.18 -4.82 -2.97
N ASP A 173 2.43 -5.54 -1.88
CA ASP A 173 1.42 -6.14 -1.03
C ASP A 173 1.30 -5.30 0.23
N TYR A 174 0.36 -4.36 0.20
CA TYR A 174 0.10 -3.43 1.29
C TYR A 174 -0.03 -4.15 2.65
N LEU A 175 -0.93 -5.13 2.76
CA LEU A 175 -1.28 -5.75 4.04
C LEU A 175 -0.15 -6.61 4.63
N ARG A 176 0.71 -7.22 3.80
CA ARG A 176 1.79 -8.09 4.29
C ARG A 176 3.19 -7.48 4.16
N ARG A 177 3.25 -6.17 3.87
CA ARG A 177 4.49 -5.38 3.79
C ARG A 177 5.54 -6.01 2.88
N LYS A 178 5.11 -6.46 1.69
CA LYS A 178 6.02 -6.99 0.66
C LYS A 178 6.11 -6.03 -0.51
N ILE A 179 7.30 -5.93 -1.08
CA ILE A 179 7.54 -5.27 -2.36
C ILE A 179 7.98 -6.35 -3.34
N PHE A 180 7.36 -6.32 -4.51
CA PHE A 180 7.73 -7.14 -5.65
C PHE A 180 8.48 -6.24 -6.62
N PHE A 181 9.60 -6.70 -7.14
CA PHE A 181 10.37 -5.96 -8.12
C PHE A 181 11.03 -6.91 -9.11
N THR A 182 11.40 -6.41 -10.27
CA THR A 182 12.25 -7.15 -11.21
C THR A 182 13.63 -6.57 -11.25
N ASP A 183 14.63 -7.41 -11.49
CA ASP A 183 15.98 -7.00 -11.83
C ASP A 183 16.26 -7.49 -13.24
N TYR A 184 16.30 -6.56 -14.18
CA TYR A 184 16.46 -6.82 -15.62
C TYR A 184 17.82 -7.46 -15.91
N ARG A 185 18.90 -6.95 -15.30
CA ARG A 185 20.27 -7.44 -15.52
C ARG A 185 20.53 -8.80 -14.92
N SER A 186 20.01 -9.01 -13.70
CA SER A 186 20.19 -10.27 -12.99
C SER A 186 19.10 -11.31 -13.31
N GLU A 187 18.14 -10.95 -14.15
CA GLU A 187 17.05 -11.77 -14.65
C GLU A 187 16.26 -12.49 -13.55
N TYR A 188 15.75 -11.77 -12.55
CA TYR A 188 14.92 -12.37 -11.51
C TYR A 188 13.76 -11.48 -11.06
N VAL A 189 12.76 -12.12 -10.45
CA VAL A 189 11.67 -11.46 -9.72
C VAL A 189 11.99 -11.50 -8.22
N GLY A 190 12.24 -10.34 -7.63
CA GLY A 190 12.56 -10.16 -6.22
C GLY A 190 11.33 -9.94 -5.35
N VAL A 191 11.36 -10.49 -4.14
CA VAL A 191 10.40 -10.20 -3.07
C VAL A 191 11.15 -9.64 -1.87
N ARG A 192 10.84 -8.39 -1.52
CA ARG A 192 11.40 -7.68 -0.37
C ARG A 192 10.39 -7.63 0.76
N PHE A 193 10.72 -8.22 1.90
CA PHE A 193 9.94 -8.18 3.14
C PHE A 193 10.40 -6.99 3.99
N LEU A 194 9.55 -5.97 4.13
CA LEU A 194 9.91 -4.73 4.83
C LEU A 194 10.00 -4.88 6.35
N ASN A 195 9.31 -5.87 6.89
CA ASN A 195 9.25 -6.17 8.31
C ASN A 195 10.51 -6.90 8.81
N SER A 196 11.01 -7.88 8.06
CA SER A 196 12.22 -8.63 8.43
C SER A 196 13.49 -8.12 7.76
N ASN A 197 13.37 -7.15 6.84
CA ASN A 197 14.48 -6.68 6.04
C ASN A 197 15.17 -7.83 5.27
N ILE A 198 14.39 -8.82 4.80
CA ILE A 198 14.86 -9.93 3.96
C ILE A 198 14.47 -9.69 2.50
N THR A 199 15.33 -10.11 1.57
CA THR A 199 15.03 -10.15 0.13
C THR A 199 15.20 -11.59 -0.37
N VAL A 200 14.20 -12.10 -1.08
CA VAL A 200 14.23 -13.43 -1.69
C VAL A 200 14.14 -13.27 -3.20
N LYS A 201 15.04 -13.92 -3.94
CA LYS A 201 15.09 -13.91 -5.41
C LYS A 201 14.32 -15.12 -5.92
N TYR A 202 13.24 -14.91 -6.68
CA TYR A 202 12.43 -15.94 -7.33
C TYR A 202 12.60 -15.88 -8.84
N PHE A 203 12.23 -16.97 -9.52
CA PHE A 203 12.21 -17.07 -10.98
C PHE A 203 13.51 -16.56 -11.64
N LYS A 204 14.67 -17.09 -11.23
CA LYS A 204 15.96 -16.72 -11.82
C LYS A 204 16.02 -17.15 -13.30
N GLY A 205 16.61 -16.31 -14.15
CA GLY A 205 16.57 -16.45 -15.61
C GLY A 205 15.28 -15.90 -16.24
N MET A 206 14.49 -15.14 -15.47
CA MET A 206 13.24 -14.52 -15.92
C MET A 206 13.17 -13.09 -15.37
N ALA A 207 13.32 -12.10 -16.24
CA ALA A 207 12.90 -10.71 -16.02
C ALA A 207 13.22 -9.79 -17.22
N HIS A 208 14.02 -10.26 -18.17
CA HIS A 208 14.53 -9.48 -19.31
C HIS A 208 13.42 -8.76 -20.12
N GLY A 209 12.19 -9.30 -20.16
CA GLY A 209 11.05 -8.65 -20.82
C GLY A 209 10.00 -8.04 -19.89
N ILE A 210 10.19 -8.05 -18.56
CA ILE A 210 9.12 -7.67 -17.63
C ILE A 210 9.04 -6.15 -17.43
N GLU A 211 7.99 -5.55 -17.99
CA GLU A 211 7.79 -4.09 -18.01
C GLU A 211 6.94 -3.57 -16.85
N SER A 212 5.94 -4.35 -16.41
CA SER A 212 5.00 -3.92 -15.39
C SER A 212 4.51 -5.09 -14.54
N MET A 213 4.24 -4.82 -13.27
CA MET A 213 3.64 -5.78 -12.34
C MET A 213 2.45 -5.16 -11.63
N ALA A 214 1.47 -6.00 -11.29
CA ALA A 214 0.32 -5.59 -10.48
C ALA A 214 -0.04 -6.71 -9.50
N PHE A 215 -0.28 -6.34 -8.25
CA PHE A 215 -0.67 -7.27 -7.20
C PHE A 215 -2.17 -7.16 -6.91
N ASP A 216 -2.89 -8.28 -6.98
CA ASP A 216 -4.28 -8.36 -6.54
C ASP A 216 -4.33 -8.69 -5.04
N TRP A 217 -4.60 -7.67 -4.22
CA TRP A 217 -4.67 -7.84 -2.77
C TRP A 217 -5.83 -8.73 -2.30
N LYS A 218 -6.87 -8.93 -3.12
CA LYS A 218 -8.01 -9.79 -2.78
C LYS A 218 -7.69 -11.26 -3.04
N THR A 219 -7.18 -11.60 -4.22
CA THR A 219 -6.88 -12.99 -4.58
C THR A 219 -5.47 -13.42 -4.17
N ARG A 220 -4.61 -12.46 -3.81
CA ARG A 220 -3.21 -12.68 -3.42
C ARG A 220 -2.33 -13.20 -4.57
N ASN A 221 -2.69 -12.82 -5.79
CA ASN A 221 -1.93 -13.14 -6.99
C ASN A 221 -1.12 -11.94 -7.45
N LEU A 222 0.10 -12.21 -7.91
CA LEU A 222 0.94 -11.23 -8.59
C LEU A 222 0.88 -11.51 -10.09
N TYR A 223 0.68 -10.45 -10.86
CA TYR A 223 0.61 -10.49 -12.31
C TYR A 223 1.70 -9.61 -12.89
N TRP A 224 2.23 -9.99 -14.06
CA TRP A 224 3.20 -9.16 -14.76
C TRP A 224 3.07 -9.29 -16.27
N THR A 225 3.40 -8.21 -16.96
CA THR A 225 3.52 -8.17 -18.41
C THR A 225 4.92 -8.57 -18.81
N ASP A 226 5.05 -9.23 -19.95
CA ASP A 226 6.35 -9.45 -20.54
C ASP A 226 6.27 -9.20 -22.05
N SER A 227 7.05 -8.22 -22.47
CA SER A 227 7.04 -7.61 -23.80
C SER A 227 7.77 -8.47 -24.82
N GLU A 228 8.76 -9.24 -24.38
CA GLU A 228 9.59 -10.12 -25.21
C GLU A 228 8.80 -11.38 -25.63
N PHE A 229 8.18 -12.05 -24.65
CA PHE A 229 7.38 -13.26 -24.88
C PHE A 229 5.90 -12.96 -25.15
N LYS A 230 5.50 -11.69 -25.08
CA LYS A 230 4.16 -11.18 -25.42
C LYS A 230 3.04 -11.85 -24.64
N TRP A 231 3.24 -12.00 -23.35
CA TRP A 231 2.30 -12.65 -22.43
C TRP A 231 2.04 -11.81 -21.19
N ILE A 232 0.93 -12.10 -20.53
CA ILE A 232 0.71 -11.69 -19.14
C ILE A 232 0.72 -12.96 -18.32
N MET A 233 1.52 -12.94 -17.27
CA MET A 233 1.76 -14.06 -16.38
C MET A 233 1.14 -13.80 -15.03
N ALA A 234 0.83 -14.87 -14.31
CA ALA A 234 0.32 -14.83 -12.96
C ALA A 234 1.03 -15.87 -12.08
N THR A 235 1.33 -15.49 -10.84
CA THR A 235 1.73 -16.40 -9.77
C THR A 235 0.87 -16.15 -8.54
N ASP A 236 0.69 -17.18 -7.73
CA ASP A 236 0.03 -17.08 -6.44
C ASP A 236 1.01 -16.62 -5.34
N SER A 237 0.49 -16.48 -4.12
CA SER A 237 1.29 -16.05 -2.98
C SER A 237 2.42 -17.02 -2.56
N SER A 238 2.46 -18.24 -3.11
CA SER A 238 3.50 -19.23 -2.82
C SER A 238 4.75 -19.06 -3.68
N PHE A 239 4.66 -18.35 -4.81
CA PHE A 239 5.77 -18.14 -5.76
C PHE A 239 6.42 -19.44 -6.25
N ARG A 240 5.72 -20.58 -6.16
CA ARG A 240 6.24 -21.89 -6.61
C ARG A 240 5.98 -22.13 -8.08
N TYR A 241 4.86 -21.62 -8.58
CA TYR A 241 4.40 -21.84 -9.95
C TYR A 241 3.92 -20.53 -10.55
N TYR A 242 4.04 -20.43 -11.87
CA TYR A 242 3.48 -19.33 -12.63
C TYR A 242 2.77 -19.89 -13.86
N SER A 243 1.80 -19.14 -14.37
CA SER A 243 1.03 -19.54 -15.56
C SER A 243 0.65 -18.33 -16.42
N PRO A 244 0.56 -18.49 -17.74
CA PRO A 244 0.10 -17.43 -18.62
C PRO A 244 -1.41 -17.26 -18.51
N VAL A 245 -1.85 -16.02 -18.29
CA VAL A 245 -3.27 -15.63 -18.28
C VAL A 245 -3.68 -14.88 -19.55
N TYR A 246 -2.71 -14.39 -20.32
CA TYR A 246 -2.92 -13.79 -21.63
C TYR A 246 -1.73 -14.08 -22.54
N ARG A 247 -2.00 -14.27 -23.84
CA ARG A 247 -0.99 -14.39 -24.89
C ARG A 247 -1.40 -13.52 -26.07
N SER A 248 -0.52 -12.60 -26.49
CA SER A 248 -0.82 -11.65 -27.56
C SER A 248 -0.75 -12.30 -28.96
N GLY A 249 0.03 -13.38 -29.10
CA GLY A 249 0.28 -14.03 -30.39
C GLY A 249 1.01 -13.06 -31.34
N LYS A 250 0.41 -12.76 -32.50
CA LYS A 250 0.97 -11.78 -33.47
C LYS A 250 0.67 -10.32 -33.14
N ARG A 251 -0.11 -10.04 -32.09
CA ARG A 251 -0.47 -8.67 -31.69
C ARG A 251 0.69 -7.97 -30.97
N GLU A 252 0.48 -6.70 -30.67
CA GLU A 252 1.41 -5.85 -29.93
C GLU A 252 1.70 -6.41 -28.52
N PRO A 253 2.93 -6.22 -28.02
CA PRO A 253 3.31 -6.66 -26.67
C PRO A 253 2.53 -5.91 -25.58
N PRO A 254 2.14 -6.58 -24.48
CA PRO A 254 1.61 -5.91 -23.31
C PRO A 254 2.71 -5.11 -22.59
N TYR A 255 2.36 -3.98 -22.01
CA TYR A 255 3.30 -3.07 -21.34
C TYR A 255 2.84 -2.69 -19.94
N GLY A 256 1.91 -1.74 -19.82
CA GLY A 256 1.38 -1.31 -18.53
C GLY A 256 0.31 -2.28 -18.02
N LEU A 257 0.21 -2.45 -16.70
CA LEU A 257 -0.74 -3.34 -16.06
C LEU A 257 -1.44 -2.67 -14.86
N ALA A 258 -2.76 -2.84 -14.77
CA ALA A 258 -3.55 -2.39 -13.63
C ALA A 258 -4.69 -3.36 -13.33
N ILE A 259 -4.95 -3.59 -12.04
CA ILE A 259 -6.01 -4.47 -11.56
C ILE A 259 -7.01 -3.65 -10.76
N VAL A 260 -8.27 -3.64 -11.20
CA VAL A 260 -9.34 -2.88 -10.57
C VAL A 260 -10.61 -3.70 -10.53
N ARG A 261 -11.19 -3.88 -9.34
CA ARG A 261 -12.52 -4.52 -9.14
C ARG A 261 -12.68 -5.85 -9.91
N ARG A 262 -11.72 -6.77 -9.77
CA ARG A 262 -11.67 -8.09 -10.43
C ARG A 262 -11.51 -8.05 -11.95
N LYS A 263 -11.17 -6.90 -12.52
CA LYS A 263 -10.82 -6.78 -13.93
C LYS A 263 -9.34 -6.40 -14.06
N MET A 264 -8.71 -6.97 -15.07
CA MET A 264 -7.36 -6.62 -15.47
C MET A 264 -7.44 -5.68 -16.67
N TYR A 265 -6.66 -4.61 -16.61
CA TYR A 265 -6.49 -3.64 -17.68
C TYR A 265 -5.00 -3.59 -18.02
N PHE A 266 -4.67 -3.57 -19.30
CA PHE A 266 -3.29 -3.43 -19.74
C PHE A 266 -3.20 -2.56 -20.99
N SER A 267 -2.06 -1.91 -21.17
CA SER A 267 -1.73 -1.20 -22.40
C SER A 267 -0.84 -2.06 -23.29
N THR A 268 -0.82 -1.74 -24.57
CA THR A 268 0.16 -2.24 -25.53
C THR A 268 0.95 -1.07 -26.08
N TYR A 269 2.11 -1.36 -26.68
CA TYR A 269 2.86 -0.37 -27.44
C TYR A 269 3.31 -0.97 -28.77
N LYS A 270 3.42 -0.09 -29.77
CA LYS A 270 3.97 -0.42 -31.07
C LYS A 270 5.35 0.22 -31.15
N ALA A 271 6.39 -0.61 -31.25
CA ALA A 271 7.71 -0.11 -31.63
C ALA A 271 7.61 0.37 -33.08
N PHE A 272 7.96 1.63 -33.32
CA PHE A 272 8.06 2.23 -34.66
C PHE A 272 9.48 2.07 -35.19
#